data_AF-A0A1X7TGU1-F1
#
_entry.id   AF-A0A1X7TGU1-F1
#
_cell.length_a   1.000
_cell.length_b   1.000
_cell.length_c   1.000
_cell.angle_alpha   90.00
_cell.angle_beta   90.00
_cell.angle_gamma   90.00
#
_symmetry.space_group_name_H-M   'P 1'
#
loop_
_entity.id
_entity.type
_entity.pdbx_description
1 polymer ?
#
loop_
_entity_poly.entity_id
_entity_poly.type
_entity_poly.pdbx_seq_one_letter_code
_entity_poly.pdbx_strand_id
1 'polypeptide(L)' 'GLVGYFVIGFEVPSYHVYFSTSPQDTPTHWHQRIFFLNEPIQVVLLVVSVAITARIVQDHLISRYR' A
#
# COMPACT_ATOMS: atom_id res chain seq x y z
N GLY A 1 13.43 -5.11 -1.76
CA GLY A 1 12.39 -4.61 -0.84
C GLY A 1 11.03 -4.94 -1.41
N LEU A 2 9.98 -4.82 -0.61
CA LEU A 2 8.59 -4.89 -1.06
C LEU A 2 8.03 -3.47 -1.17
N VAL A 3 7.12 -3.23 -2.11
CA VAL A 3 6.44 -1.95 -2.27
C VAL A 3 4.94 -2.18 -2.09
N GLY A 4 4.37 -1.56 -1.07
CA GLY A 4 2.93 -1.53 -0.83
C GLY A 4 2.31 -0.27 -1.44
N TYR A 5 1.24 -0.46 -2.18
CA TYR A 5 0.38 0.60 -2.72
C TYR A 5 -1.09 0.15 -2.59
N PHE A 6 -2.02 1.06 -2.85
CA PHE A 6 -3.44 0.77 -2.77
C PHE A 6 -4.19 1.39 -3.95
N VAL A 7 -5.38 0.86 -4.20
CA VAL A 7 -6.34 1.38 -5.16
C VAL A 7 -7.61 1.72 -4.41
N ILE A 8 -8.21 2.86 -4.71
CA ILE A 8 -9.55 3.22 -4.23
C ILE A 8 -10.45 3.29 -5.45
N GLY A 9 -11.56 2.56 -5.40
CA GLY A 9 -12.61 2.59 -6.39
C GLY A 9 -13.95 2.94 -5.74
N PHE A 10 -14.81 3.59 -6.51
CA PHE A 10 -16.20 3.84 -6.18
C PHE A 10 -17.09 3.12 -7.19
N GLU A 11 -18.07 2.40 -6.69
CA GLU A 11 -19.10 1.80 -7.51
C GLU A 11 -20.15 2.85 -7.85
N VAL A 12 -20.11 3.34 -9.10
CA VAL A 12 -21.07 4.29 -9.63
C VAL A 12 -21.80 3.62 -10.81
N PRO A 13 -23.14 3.72 -10.91
CA PRO A 13 -23.90 2.92 -11.88
C PRO A 13 -23.54 3.12 -13.35
N SER A 14 -22.97 4.28 -13.71
CA SER A 14 -22.76 4.69 -15.10
C SER A 14 -21.30 4.73 -15.54
N TYR A 15 -20.34 4.74 -14.62
CA TYR A 15 -18.92 4.74 -14.93
C TYR A 15 -18.10 4.36 -13.69
N HIS A 16 -16.89 3.84 -13.93
CA HIS A 16 -15.96 3.51 -12.85
C HIS A 16 -15.16 4.75 -12.47
N VAL A 17 -15.20 5.12 -11.20
CA VAL A 17 -14.27 6.10 -10.62
C VAL A 17 -13.29 5.34 -9.78
N TYR A 18 -12.02 5.36 -10.16
CA TYR A 18 -10.95 4.81 -9.34
C TYR A 18 -9.68 5.64 -9.48
N PHE A 19 -8.84 5.56 -8.46
CA PHE A 19 -7.46 6.01 -8.54
C PHE A 19 -6.55 5.01 -7.83
N SER A 20 -5.28 5.05 -8.18
CA SER A 20 -4.25 4.13 -7.72
C SER A 20 -3.04 4.92 -7.22
N THR A 21 -2.35 4.36 -6.22
CA THR A 21 -1.06 4.86 -5.76
C THR A 21 0.11 4.01 -6.28
N SER A 22 -0.13 3.14 -7.27
CA SER A 22 0.92 2.31 -7.90
C SER A 22 2.11 3.16 -8.38
N PRO A 23 3.35 2.64 -8.31
CA PRO A 23 4.52 3.31 -8.89
C PRO A 23 4.41 3.62 -10.39
N GLN A 24 3.52 2.93 -11.10
CA GLN A 24 3.33 3.09 -12.54
C GLN A 24 2.25 4.13 -12.90
N ASP A 25 1.51 4.61 -11.92
CA ASP A 25 0.43 5.58 -12.11
C ASP A 25 0.89 7.01 -11.76
N THR A 26 0.07 8.01 -12.10
CA THR A 26 0.31 9.42 -11.76
C THR A 26 0.56 9.58 -10.25
N PRO A 27 1.64 10.25 -9.82
CA PRO A 27 1.97 10.40 -8.41
C PRO A 27 0.85 11.06 -7.58
N THR A 28 0.59 10.49 -6.40
CA THR A 28 -0.33 11.05 -5.41
C THR A 28 0.44 11.51 -4.17
N HIS A 29 -0.16 12.36 -3.34
CA HIS A 29 0.47 12.81 -2.09
C HIS A 29 0.77 11.66 -1.09
N TRP A 30 0.09 10.52 -1.21
CA TRP A 30 0.36 9.33 -0.41
C TRP A 30 1.65 8.59 -0.80
N HIS A 31 2.11 8.74 -2.05
CA HIS A 31 3.22 7.96 -2.60
C HIS A 31 3.03 6.44 -2.37
N GLN A 32 4.11 5.68 -2.22
CA GLN A 32 4.08 4.25 -1.89
C GLN A 32 4.78 3.99 -0.55
N ARG A 33 4.46 2.84 0.07
CA ARG A 33 5.17 2.38 1.26
C ARG A 33 6.24 1.35 0.89
N ILE A 34 7.49 1.65 1.21
CA ILE A 34 8.61 0.73 1.00
C ILE A 34 8.85 -0.09 2.28
N PHE A 35 8.96 -1.41 2.12
CA PHE A 35 9.41 -2.34 3.15
C PHE A 35 10.78 -2.87 2.75
N PHE A 36 11.81 -2.44 3.46
CA PHE A 36 13.16 -2.93 3.24
C PHE A 36 13.28 -4.36 3.77
N LEU A 37 14.06 -5.16 3.04
CA LEU A 37 14.48 -6.47 3.52
C LEU A 37 15.76 -6.26 4.31
N ASN A 38 15.96 -7.04 5.39
CA ASN A 38 17.19 -6.97 6.17
C ASN A 38 18.42 -7.33 5.33
N GLU A 39 18.25 -8.25 4.38
CA GLU A 39 19.28 -8.66 3.43
C GLU A 39 18.71 -8.74 2.00
N PRO A 40 19.51 -8.47 0.96
CA PRO A 40 19.09 -8.64 -0.43
C PRO A 40 18.81 -10.11 -0.75
N ILE A 41 17.74 -10.37 -1.49
CA ILE A 41 17.40 -11.71 -2.00
C ILE A 41 17.71 -11.74 -3.49
N GLN A 42 18.53 -12.71 -3.93
CA GLN A 42 18.76 -12.96 -5.35
C GLN A 42 17.59 -13.77 -5.92
N VAL A 43 16.93 -13.25 -6.96
CA VAL A 43 15.79 -13.91 -7.61
C VAL A 43 16.18 -14.27 -9.03
N VAL A 44 16.29 -15.57 -9.33
CA VAL A 44 16.66 -16.06 -10.68
C VAL A 44 15.46 -16.66 -11.41
N LEU A 45 14.56 -17.38 -10.71
CA LEU A 45 13.26 -17.92 -11.17
C LEU A 45 12.59 -18.66 -9.98
N LEU A 46 12.25 -17.92 -8.92
CA LEU A 46 11.66 -18.48 -7.70
C LEU A 46 10.38 -17.73 -7.33
N VAL A 47 9.39 -18.45 -6.78
CA VAL A 47 8.21 -17.85 -6.15
C VAL A 47 8.61 -17.36 -4.77
N VAL A 48 8.36 -16.08 -4.49
CA VAL A 48 8.57 -15.50 -3.17
C VAL A 48 7.22 -15.42 -2.44
N SER A 49 7.07 -16.20 -1.37
CA SER A 49 5.90 -16.16 -0.50
C SER A 49 6.19 -15.29 0.73
N VAL A 50 5.34 -14.30 0.99
CA VAL A 50 5.48 -13.37 2.12
C VAL A 50 4.15 -13.30 2.89
N ALA A 51 4.22 -13.37 4.21
CA ALA A 51 3.09 -13.05 5.08
C ALA A 51 3.24 -11.63 5.63
N ILE A 52 2.24 -10.77 5.39
CA ILE A 52 2.19 -9.41 5.92
C ILE A 52 1.06 -9.34 6.94
N THR A 53 1.36 -8.95 8.18
CA THR A 53 0.36 -8.74 9.23
C THR A 53 0.32 -7.26 9.59
N ALA A 54 -0.86 -6.64 9.48
CA ALA A 54 -1.10 -5.29 9.96
C ALA A 54 -1.93 -5.34 11.26
N ARG A 55 -1.58 -4.49 12.23
CA ARG A 55 -2.36 -4.30 13.46
C ARG A 55 -2.64 -2.82 13.63
N ILE A 56 -3.89 -2.48 13.90
CA ILE A 56 -4.26 -1.15 14.35
C ILE A 56 -3.82 -1.06 15.80
N VAL A 57 -2.78 -0.26 16.06
CA VAL A 57 -2.42 0.10 17.43
C VAL A 57 -3.22 1.35 17.76
N GLN A 58 -4.18 1.22 18.68
CA GLN A 58 -4.97 2.35 19.14
C GLN A 58 -4.14 3.17 20.12
N ASP A 59 -3.19 3.93 19.60
CA ASP A 59 -2.56 4.99 20.35
C ASP A 59 -3.54 6.17 20.47
N HIS A 60 -3.55 6.77 21.65
CA HIS A 60 -4.51 7.69 22.23
C HIS A 60 -4.73 9.01 21.44
N LEU A 61 -5.17 8.97 20.18
CA LEU A 61 -5.25 10.13 19.29
C LEU A 61 -6.67 10.62 18.97
N ILE A 62 -7.73 10.05 19.56
CA ILE A 62 -9.09 10.63 19.52
C ILE A 62 -9.22 11.79 20.53
N SER A 63 -8.29 12.75 20.49
CA SER A 63 -8.35 13.97 21.30
C SER A 63 -8.13 15.25 20.48
N ARG A 64 -7.65 15.17 19.23
CA ARG A 64 -7.29 16.37 18.45
C ARG A 64 -8.29 16.83 17.39
N TYR A 65 -9.54 16.36 17.46
CA TYR A 65 -10.62 16.92 16.66
C TYR A 65 -11.87 17.06 17.53
N ARG A 66 -11.89 18.13 18.34
CA ARG A 66 -13.08 18.82 18.81
C ARG A 66 -12.96 20.28 18.41
#